data_AF-A0A2V6XSY0-F1
#
_entry.id   AF-A0A2V6XSY0-F1
#
_cell.length_a   1.000
_cell.length_b   1.000
_cell.length_c   1.000
_cell.angle_alpha   90.00
_cell.angle_beta   90.00
_cell.angle_gamma   90.00
#
_symmetry.space_group_name_H-M   'P 1'
#
loop_
_entity.id
_entity.type
_entity.pdbx_description
1 polymer ?
#
loop_
_entity_poly.entity_id
_entity_poly.type
_entity_poly.pdbx_seq_one_letter_code
_entity_poly.pdbx_strand_id
1 'polypeptide(L)'
;NPSINKAQPKFKKVMTEKFEKPEIIKLTCDVHSWMLGWAAVMPNPFFGVTDASGATKIENVPPGKYTVEAWHETLGKQTKEVEVKAGQTVKVAIEMKK
;
A
#
# COMPACT_ATOMS: atom_id res chain seq x y z
N ASN A 1 7.51 -8.76 -9.07
CA ASN A 1 6.63 -9.40 -10.07
C ASN A 1 7.21 -9.17 -11.47
N PRO A 2 6.88 -9.93 -12.53
CA PRO A 2 7.37 -9.63 -13.88
C PRO A 2 6.85 -8.26 -14.37
N SER A 3 7.66 -7.54 -15.15
CA SER A 3 7.23 -6.29 -15.79
C SER A 3 6.13 -6.55 -16.82
N ILE A 4 5.12 -5.70 -16.85
CA ILE A 4 3.96 -5.80 -17.75
C ILE A 4 3.79 -4.46 -18.46
N ASN A 5 3.76 -4.48 -19.79
CA ASN A 5 3.34 -3.36 -20.62
C ASN A 5 2.39 -3.90 -21.69
N LYS A 6 1.12 -3.50 -21.64
CA LYS A 6 0.08 -4.00 -22.55
C LYS A 6 -0.80 -2.84 -22.99
N ALA A 7 -1.08 -2.77 -24.30
CA ALA A 7 -2.02 -1.80 -24.84
C ALA A 7 -3.46 -2.11 -24.38
N GLN A 8 -4.20 -1.07 -24.01
CA GLN A 8 -5.61 -1.15 -23.62
C GLN A 8 -6.50 -0.45 -24.66
N PRO A 9 -6.86 -1.12 -25.76
CA PRO A 9 -7.73 -0.54 -26.79
C PRO A 9 -9.16 -0.33 -26.27
N LYS A 10 -9.93 0.55 -26.92
CA LYS A 10 -11.29 0.93 -26.49
C LYS A 10 -12.25 -0.25 -26.26
N PHE A 11 -12.08 -1.35 -27.00
CA PHE A 11 -12.91 -2.55 -26.87
C PHE A 11 -12.49 -3.47 -25.70
N LYS A 12 -11.28 -3.30 -25.14
CA LYS A 12 -10.76 -4.08 -24.01
C LYS A 12 -10.76 -3.24 -22.74
N LYS A 13 -11.94 -3.09 -22.14
CA LYS A 13 -12.15 -2.23 -20.96
C LYS A 13 -11.54 -2.79 -19.67
N VAL A 14 -11.36 -4.12 -19.58
CA VAL A 14 -10.83 -4.81 -18.41
C VAL A 14 -9.57 -5.58 -18.79
N MET A 15 -8.57 -5.51 -17.93
CA MET A 15 -7.32 -6.27 -18.02
C MET A 15 -7.08 -6.95 -16.69
N THR A 16 -6.69 -8.22 -16.73
CA THR A 16 -6.45 -9.04 -15.55
C THR A 16 -4.98 -9.38 -15.47
N GLU A 17 -4.35 -9.04 -14.35
CA GLU A 17 -2.97 -9.41 -14.03
C GLU A 17 -2.94 -10.06 -12.64
N LYS A 18 -2.03 -11.02 -12.46
CA LYS A 18 -1.77 -11.67 -11.17
C LYS A 18 -0.41 -11.24 -10.66
N PHE A 19 -0.35 -10.84 -9.40
CA PHE A 19 0.89 -10.53 -8.70
C PHE A 19 1.07 -11.52 -7.55
N GLU A 20 2.24 -12.15 -7.47
CA GLU A 20 2.51 -13.24 -6.52
C GLU A 20 3.50 -12.84 -5.43
N LYS A 21 4.30 -11.78 -5.67
CA LYS A 21 5.33 -11.32 -4.73
C LYS A 21 4.90 -10.02 -4.07
N PRO A 22 5.07 -9.88 -2.75
CA PRO A 22 4.86 -8.60 -2.07
C PRO A 22 5.71 -7.50 -2.70
N GLU A 23 5.07 -6.41 -3.11
CA GLU A 23 5.69 -5.32 -3.87
C GLU A 23 4.76 -4.12 -3.92
N ILE A 24 5.33 -2.91 -3.96
CA ILE A 24 4.58 -1.69 -4.31
C ILE A 24 4.85 -1.42 -5.79
N ILE A 25 3.82 -1.61 -6.61
CA ILE A 25 3.92 -1.57 -8.07
C ILE A 25 3.39 -0.22 -8.54
N LYS A 26 4.24 0.51 -9.27
CA LYS A 26 3.85 1.73 -9.96
C LYS A 26 3.15 1.37 -11.27
N LEU A 27 1.93 1.85 -11.45
CA LEU A 27 1.13 1.68 -12.66
C LEU A 27 1.15 3.00 -13.43
N THR A 28 1.67 2.98 -14.66
CA THR A 28 1.76 4.17 -15.52
C THR A 28 1.21 3.88 -16.92
N CYS A 29 0.76 4.92 -17.61
CA CYS A 29 0.40 4.84 -19.03
C CYS A 29 1.45 5.55 -19.89
N ASP A 30 1.97 4.87 -20.91
CA ASP A 30 2.94 5.46 -21.85
C ASP A 30 2.32 6.54 -22.77
N VAL A 31 0.99 6.53 -22.93
CA VAL A 31 0.26 7.47 -23.81
C VAL A 31 -0.25 8.68 -23.02
N HIS A 32 -0.69 8.47 -21.78
CA HIS A 32 -1.29 9.50 -20.93
C HIS A 32 -0.44 9.68 -19.68
N SER A 33 0.51 10.61 -19.72
CA SER A 33 1.49 10.83 -18.64
C SER A 33 0.88 11.17 -17.28
N TRP A 34 -0.38 11.64 -17.26
CA TRP A 34 -1.14 11.91 -16.04
C TRP A 34 -1.74 10.67 -15.38
N MET A 35 -1.82 9.53 -16.09
CA MET A 35 -2.32 8.29 -15.53
C MET A 35 -1.22 7.62 -14.70
N LEU A 36 -1.36 7.76 -13.39
CA LEU A 36 -0.51 7.14 -12.39
C LEU A 36 -1.40 6.45 -11.35
N GLY A 37 -1.00 5.26 -10.94
CA GLY A 37 -1.57 4.58 -9.79
C GLY A 37 -0.53 3.70 -9.11
N TRP A 38 -0.91 3.17 -7.95
CA TRP A 38 -0.07 2.26 -7.17
C TRP A 38 -0.88 1.04 -6.78
N ALA A 39 -0.29 -0.14 -6.92
CA ALA A 39 -0.83 -1.39 -6.39
C ALA A 39 0.12 -1.92 -5.32
N ALA A 40 -0.38 -2.04 -4.09
CA ALA A 40 0.37 -2.62 -2.97
C ALA A 40 -0.02 -4.10 -2.82
N VAL A 41 0.93 -4.99 -3.11
CA VAL A 41 0.80 -6.43 -2.88
C VAL A 41 1.42 -6.72 -1.52
N MET A 42 0.59 -7.15 -0.57
CA MET A 42 1.00 -7.33 0.84
C MET A 42 1.03 -8.81 1.23
N PRO A 43 1.97 -9.24 2.10
CA PRO A 43 2.04 -10.62 2.58
C PRO A 43 0.99 -10.95 3.64
N ASN A 44 0.21 -9.96 4.08
CA ASN A 44 -0.79 -10.08 5.13
C ASN A 44 -1.97 -9.12 4.86
N PRO A 45 -3.14 -9.32 5.49
CA PRO A 45 -4.34 -8.51 5.23
C PRO A 45 -4.41 -7.21 6.06
N PHE A 46 -3.40 -6.88 6.86
CA PHE A 46 -3.44 -5.78 7.81
C PHE A 46 -2.84 -4.51 7.19
N PHE A 47 -3.69 -3.72 6.55
CA PHE A 47 -3.30 -2.46 5.93
C PHE A 47 -4.40 -1.42 6.05
N GLY A 48 -4.05 -0.17 5.77
CA GLY A 48 -5.02 0.90 5.59
C GLY A 48 -4.42 2.00 4.72
N VAL A 49 -5.27 2.67 3.95
CA VAL A 49 -4.90 3.89 3.23
C VAL A 49 -5.30 5.06 4.11
N THR A 50 -4.41 6.04 4.25
CA THR A 50 -4.70 7.25 5.02
C THR A 50 -5.75 8.11 4.33
N ASP A 51 -6.62 8.72 5.12
CA ASP A 51 -7.53 9.75 4.65
C ASP A 51 -6.81 11.11 4.47
N ALA A 52 -7.58 12.16 4.15
CA ALA A 52 -7.08 13.52 3.97
C ALA A 52 -6.45 14.14 5.23
N SER A 53 -6.73 13.58 6.43
CA SER A 53 -6.11 14.00 7.69
C SER A 53 -4.81 13.24 8.00
N GLY A 54 -4.44 12.27 7.17
CA GLY A 54 -3.29 11.40 7.40
C GLY A 54 -3.59 10.24 8.36
N ALA A 55 -4.86 9.98 8.68
CA ALA A 55 -5.26 8.94 9.63
C ALA A 55 -5.72 7.67 8.90
N THR A 56 -5.45 6.52 9.51
CA THR A 56 -6.00 5.23 9.08
C THR A 56 -6.19 4.32 10.30
N LYS A 57 -7.08 3.34 10.20
CA LYS A 57 -7.37 2.37 11.26
C LYS A 57 -7.27 0.98 10.68
N ILE A 58 -6.47 0.13 11.33
CA ILE A 58 -6.36 -1.29 11.01
C ILE A 58 -7.04 -2.06 12.15
N GLU A 59 -8.13 -2.75 11.83
CA GLU A 59 -8.93 -3.49 12.81
C GLU A 59 -8.55 -4.96 12.86
N ASN A 60 -8.94 -5.64 13.95
CA ASN A 60 -8.77 -7.08 14.13
C ASN A 60 -7.30 -7.57 14.04
N VAL A 61 -6.34 -6.71 14.37
CA VAL A 61 -4.93 -7.09 14.50
C VAL A 61 -4.77 -8.00 15.71
N PRO A 62 -4.28 -9.24 15.55
CA PRO A 62 -4.06 -10.14 16.68
C PRO A 62 -3.05 -9.57 17.69
N PRO A 63 -3.05 -10.04 18.94
CA PRO A 63 -2.02 -9.66 19.91
C PRO A 63 -0.64 -10.13 19.45
N GLY A 64 0.37 -9.27 19.56
CA GLY A 64 1.72 -9.56 19.10
C GLY A 64 2.62 -8.33 18.98
N LYS A 65 3.88 -8.56 18.65
CA LYS A 65 4.84 -7.50 18.28
C LYS A 65 4.90 -7.41 16.76
N TYR A 66 4.79 -6.19 16.24
CA TYR A 66 4.71 -5.91 14.82
C TYR A 66 5.61 -4.74 14.44
N THR A 67 6.03 -4.72 13.18
CA THR A 67 6.60 -3.54 12.54
C THR A 67 5.53 -2.93 11.65
N VAL A 68 5.08 -1.73 11.99
CA VAL A 68 4.21 -0.93 11.13
C VAL A 68 5.08 -0.24 10.09
N GLU A 69 4.73 -0.38 8.81
CA GLU A 69 5.35 0.33 7.69
C GLU A 69 4.35 1.36 7.14
N ALA A 70 4.74 2.63 7.09
CA ALA A 70 4.08 3.67 6.32
C ALA A 70 4.87 3.91 5.03
N TRP A 71 4.17 4.00 3.90
CA TRP A 71 4.78 4.28 2.61
C TRP A 71 4.10 5.47 1.95
N HIS A 72 4.91 6.32 1.31
CA HIS A 72 4.45 7.44 0.50
C HIS A 72 5.28 7.51 -0.78
N GLU A 73 4.63 7.79 -1.92
CA GLU A 73 5.25 7.75 -3.25
C GLU A 73 6.50 8.65 -3.41
N THR A 74 6.54 9.78 -2.70
CA THR A 74 7.66 10.73 -2.75
C THR A 74 8.60 10.59 -1.54
N LEU A 75 8.09 10.17 -0.37
CA LEU A 75 8.83 10.20 0.90
C LEU A 75 9.40 8.83 1.27
N GLY A 76 9.10 7.79 0.48
CA GLY A 76 9.57 6.44 0.71
C GLY A 76 8.88 5.75 1.87
N LYS A 77 9.63 4.92 2.60
CA LYS A 77 9.12 4.09 3.69
C LYS A 77 9.58 4.62 5.04
N GLN A 78 8.72 4.50 6.04
CA GLN A 78 9.05 4.70 7.45
C GLN A 78 8.51 3.51 8.25
N THR A 79 9.28 3.01 9.21
CA THR A 79 8.90 1.85 10.01
C THR A 79 8.89 2.17 11.50
N LYS A 80 8.01 1.49 12.26
CA LYS A 80 7.92 1.63 13.71
C LYS A 80 7.49 0.32 14.36
N GLU A 81 8.19 -0.09 15.40
CA GLU A 81 7.82 -1.26 16.19
C GLU A 81 6.68 -0.92 17.15
N VAL A 82 5.73 -1.85 17.29
CA VAL A 82 4.56 -1.73 18.16
C VAL A 82 4.21 -3.06 18.79
N GLU A 83 3.64 -3.03 19.98
CA GLU A 83 3.09 -4.21 20.66
C GLU A 83 1.59 -4.05 20.83
N VAL A 84 0.82 -4.96 20.24
CA VAL A 84 -0.63 -5.03 20.36
C VAL A 84 -0.98 -6.04 21.45
N LYS A 85 -1.70 -5.58 22.47
CA LYS A 85 -2.26 -6.45 23.53
C LYS A 85 -3.72 -6.77 23.23
N ALA A 86 -4.21 -7.89 23.78
CA ALA A 86 -5.58 -8.33 23.56
C ALA A 86 -6.61 -7.24 23.91
N GLY A 87 -7.51 -6.96 22.95
CA GLY A 87 -8.58 -5.96 23.10
C GLY A 87 -8.13 -4.50 23.14
N GLN A 88 -6.83 -4.20 22.93
CA GLN A 88 -6.33 -2.84 22.98
C GLN A 88 -6.19 -2.21 21.59
N THR A 89 -6.48 -0.91 21.53
CA THR A 89 -6.12 -0.06 20.39
C THR A 89 -4.79 0.61 20.68
N VAL A 90 -3.80 0.41 19.80
CA VAL A 90 -2.51 1.09 19.88
C VAL A 90 -2.51 2.26 18.90
N LYS A 91 -2.20 3.46 19.39
CA LYS A 91 -2.02 4.65 18.54
C LYS A 91 -0.55 4.76 18.14
N VAL A 92 -0.31 4.92 16.85
CA VAL A 92 1.03 4.99 16.27
C VAL A 92 1.11 6.26 15.45
N ALA A 93 1.98 7.18 15.86
CA ALA A 93 2.34 8.35 15.08
C ALA A 93 3.63 8.07 14.30
N ILE A 94 3.61 8.34 13.00
CA ILE A 94 4.75 8.24 12.08
C ILE A 94 4.87 9.60 11.39
N GLU A 95 6.02 10.27 11.58
CA GLU A 95 6.33 11.50 10.86
C GLU A 95 7.08 11.15 9.57
N MET A 96 6.67 11.75 8.45
CA MET A 96 7.38 11.65 7.18
C MET A 96 7.82 13.06 6.77
N LYS A 97 9.12 13.25 6.54
CA LYS A 97 9.72 14.53 6.13
C LYS A 97 10.47 14.33 4.82
N LYS A 98 10.50 15.39 4.01
CA LYS A 98 11.26 15.45 2.76
C LYS A 98 12.71 15.82 3.03
#